data_AF-A0A2T7KJK0-F1
#
_entry.id   AF-A0A2T7KJK0-F1
#
_cell.length_a   1.000
_cell.length_b   1.000
_cell.length_c   1.000
_cell.angle_alpha   90.00
_cell.angle_beta   90.00
_cell.angle_gamma   90.00
#
_symmetry.space_group_name_H-M   'P 1'
#
loop_
_entity.id
_entity.type
_entity.pdbx_description
1 polymer ?
#
loop_
_entity_poly.entity_id
_entity_poly.type
_entity_poly.pdbx_seq_one_letter_code
_entity_poly.pdbx_strand_id
1 'polypeptide(L)'
;MRTRFRRAIGHALAVLGLTGAALLAPASPATAAPQPIGRCTTSSGVVLAVDFSHWGGPVYRSCGTTPTTGYELLNQGGWQTTGTGHDGPAFICRIGYSGHQGGKQYPTPQQEDCVLTPPASAYWSYWHANPGENIWEYSQLGAMSYKPRPGSVDLWIFGGTDIGGTKGRPTLTPNQLRAHNSRPTGGDPAPQPKPKPDPVRTDPQQPGGGVPAPPPPAAAPSKTATASPSPSPSASATPSASPSPSPSASASSSASASPGEAVAAPDKGAKVVDAAPAADAEHDSGSVVPIAATAGLVAVVGGAAVFAAKRRRRAE
;
A
#
# COMPACT_ATOMS: atom_id res chain seq x y z
N MET A 1 -42.00 34.48 -60.69
CA MET A 1 -41.99 33.94 -59.30
C MET A 1 -41.15 32.68 -59.22
N ARG A 2 -39.84 32.87 -59.35
CA ARG A 2 -38.74 31.94 -59.10
C ARG A 2 -37.62 32.86 -58.55
N THR A 3 -36.65 32.30 -57.84
CA THR A 3 -35.41 32.98 -57.37
C THR A 3 -35.51 34.03 -56.23
N ARG A 4 -36.03 33.67 -55.04
CA ARG A 4 -35.72 34.38 -53.76
C ARG A 4 -35.67 33.52 -52.49
N PHE A 5 -35.26 32.25 -52.57
CA PHE A 5 -35.06 31.39 -51.37
C PHE A 5 -33.73 30.63 -51.40
N ARG A 6 -32.64 31.28 -51.81
CA ARG A 6 -31.27 30.71 -51.81
C ARG A 6 -30.26 31.55 -51.03
N ARG A 7 -30.70 32.29 -50.00
CA ARG A 7 -29.80 33.16 -49.22
C ARG A 7 -30.14 33.15 -47.74
N ALA A 8 -30.11 31.96 -47.12
CA ALA A 8 -30.15 31.82 -45.66
C ALA A 8 -29.58 30.45 -45.20
N ILE A 9 -28.54 29.95 -45.88
CA ILE A 9 -27.76 28.81 -45.39
C ILE A 9 -26.32 29.29 -45.43
N GLY A 10 -25.78 29.74 -44.29
CA GLY A 10 -24.42 30.29 -44.29
C GLY A 10 -23.80 30.56 -42.92
N HIS A 11 -24.57 30.81 -41.86
CA HIS A 11 -23.98 31.18 -40.57
C HIS A 11 -24.70 30.53 -39.39
N ALA A 12 -24.58 29.20 -39.24
CA ALA A 12 -25.04 28.54 -38.02
C ALA A 12 -24.24 27.29 -37.58
N LEU A 13 -23.07 27.00 -38.18
CA LEU A 13 -22.31 25.77 -37.85
C LEU A 13 -20.79 25.98 -37.75
N ALA A 14 -20.33 27.11 -37.21
CA ALA A 14 -18.89 27.38 -37.09
C ALA A 14 -18.43 27.93 -35.73
N VAL A 15 -19.16 27.70 -34.63
CA VAL A 15 -18.72 28.15 -33.28
C VAL A 15 -18.78 27.07 -32.19
N LEU A 16 -19.29 25.86 -32.46
CA LEU A 16 -19.38 24.79 -31.45
C LEU A 16 -18.18 23.82 -31.43
N GLY A 17 -17.09 24.12 -32.13
CA GLY A 17 -15.98 23.16 -32.36
C GLY A 17 -14.68 23.39 -31.58
N LEU A 18 -14.58 24.39 -30.69
CA LEU A 18 -13.29 24.81 -30.11
C LEU A 18 -13.20 24.76 -28.57
N THR A 19 -14.21 24.24 -27.86
CA THR A 19 -14.23 24.15 -26.39
C THR A 19 -14.14 22.72 -25.85
N GLY A 20 -13.65 21.75 -26.64
CA GLY A 20 -13.63 20.33 -26.25
C GLY A 20 -12.26 19.71 -25.94
N ALA A 21 -11.14 20.36 -26.28
CA ALA A 21 -9.84 19.67 -26.33
C ALA A 21 -8.91 19.90 -25.12
N ALA A 22 -9.32 20.67 -24.10
CA ALA A 22 -8.42 21.07 -23.00
C ALA A 22 -8.64 20.33 -21.66
N LEU A 23 -9.57 19.37 -21.57
CA LEU A 23 -9.97 18.76 -20.29
C LEU A 23 -9.57 17.27 -20.11
N LEU A 24 -8.71 16.73 -20.98
CA LEU A 24 -8.24 15.33 -20.87
C LEU A 24 -6.77 15.20 -20.46
N ALA A 25 -6.20 16.21 -19.78
CA ALA A 25 -4.96 15.97 -19.07
C ALA A 25 -5.26 14.96 -17.94
N PRO A 26 -4.64 13.78 -17.91
CA PRO A 26 -4.79 12.88 -16.77
C PRO A 26 -4.24 13.60 -15.55
N ALA A 27 -5.13 14.02 -14.65
CA ALA A 27 -4.72 14.40 -13.31
C ALA A 27 -4.13 13.13 -12.69
N SER A 28 -2.81 13.10 -12.50
CA SER A 28 -2.19 12.06 -11.70
C SER A 28 -2.91 12.05 -10.35
N PRO A 29 -3.42 10.90 -9.87
CA PRO A 29 -4.04 10.84 -8.56
C PRO A 29 -3.02 11.37 -7.54
N ALA A 30 -3.49 12.20 -6.61
CA ALA A 30 -2.65 12.68 -5.51
C ALA A 30 -2.27 11.46 -4.66
N THR A 31 -1.07 10.92 -4.88
CA THR A 31 -0.54 9.82 -4.06
C THR A 31 -0.26 10.35 -2.66
N ALA A 32 -0.74 9.63 -1.66
CA ALA A 32 -0.43 9.90 -0.26
C ALA A 32 1.05 9.59 -0.03
N ALA A 33 1.79 10.52 0.59
CA ALA A 33 3.21 10.38 0.81
C ALA A 33 3.62 10.98 2.16
N PRO A 34 4.67 10.45 2.81
CA PRO A 34 5.12 10.99 4.09
C PRO A 34 5.59 12.44 3.92
N GLN A 35 5.08 13.36 4.74
CA GLN A 35 5.59 14.72 4.73
C GLN A 35 6.89 14.80 5.56
N PRO A 36 7.85 15.69 5.17
CA PRO A 36 9.06 15.88 5.95
C PRO A 36 8.74 16.19 7.42
N ILE A 37 9.49 15.59 8.35
CA ILE A 37 9.25 15.79 9.79
C ILE A 37 9.26 17.27 10.21
N GLY A 38 10.03 18.09 9.48
CA GLY A 38 10.11 19.54 9.68
C GLY A 38 8.77 20.27 9.51
N ARG A 39 7.80 19.71 8.77
CA ARG A 39 6.46 20.29 8.61
C ARG A 39 5.64 20.26 9.91
N CYS A 40 5.94 19.32 10.80
CA CYS A 40 5.29 19.23 12.09
C CYS A 40 5.95 20.19 13.08
N THR A 41 5.12 20.73 13.95
CA THR A 41 5.56 21.60 15.05
C THR A 41 5.05 21.05 16.37
N THR A 42 5.42 21.70 17.46
CA THR A 42 4.87 21.39 18.79
C THR A 42 3.36 21.62 18.90
N SER A 43 2.72 22.27 17.92
CA SER A 43 1.29 22.63 17.94
C SER A 43 0.56 22.42 16.61
N SER A 44 1.19 21.81 15.60
CA SER A 44 0.59 21.62 14.27
C SER A 44 1.06 20.33 13.62
N GLY A 45 0.14 19.68 12.89
CA GLY A 45 0.38 18.35 12.32
C GLY A 45 0.44 17.28 13.40
N VAL A 46 0.66 16.04 13.01
CA VAL A 46 0.82 14.91 13.93
C VAL A 46 2.04 14.13 13.47
N VAL A 47 2.94 13.81 14.40
CA VAL A 47 4.04 12.90 14.06
C VAL A 47 3.50 11.49 14.03
N LEU A 48 3.58 10.85 12.86
CA LEU A 48 3.26 9.44 12.69
C LEU A 48 4.55 8.64 12.68
N ALA A 49 4.61 7.56 13.44
CA ALA A 49 5.70 6.59 13.41
C ALA A 49 5.19 5.15 13.28
N VAL A 50 5.97 4.33 12.58
CA VAL A 50 5.72 2.89 12.43
C VAL A 50 7.03 2.15 12.66
N ASP A 51 6.99 1.21 13.61
CA ASP A 51 8.13 0.43 14.04
C ASP A 51 8.20 -0.91 13.30
N PHE A 52 9.23 -1.08 12.46
CA PHE A 52 9.53 -2.34 11.77
C PHE A 52 10.64 -3.16 12.45
N SER A 53 11.07 -2.79 13.67
CA SER A 53 12.16 -3.44 14.39
C SER A 53 11.91 -4.91 14.71
N HIS A 54 10.65 -5.33 14.81
CA HIS A 54 10.27 -6.75 14.91
C HIS A 54 10.85 -7.59 13.76
N TRP A 55 10.99 -7.00 12.56
CA TRP A 55 11.60 -7.63 11.38
C TRP A 55 13.03 -7.12 11.10
N GLY A 56 13.70 -6.53 12.10
CA GLY A 56 15.04 -5.97 11.98
C GLY A 56 15.12 -4.63 11.24
N GLY A 57 13.98 -3.99 10.97
CA GLY A 57 13.89 -2.66 10.36
C GLY A 57 14.05 -1.49 11.35
N PRO A 58 14.09 -0.24 10.85
CA PRO A 58 14.06 0.95 11.69
C PRO A 58 12.62 1.32 12.11
N VAL A 59 12.51 2.32 12.97
CA VAL A 59 11.27 3.08 13.16
C VAL A 59 11.24 4.21 12.15
N TYR A 60 10.30 4.19 11.21
CA TYR A 60 10.09 5.32 10.31
C TYR A 60 9.14 6.31 10.94
N ARG A 61 9.46 7.60 10.86
CA ARG A 61 8.56 8.67 11.26
C ARG A 61 8.37 9.70 10.15
N SER A 62 7.23 10.38 10.15
CA SER A 62 6.98 11.50 9.26
C SER A 62 6.07 12.52 9.93
N CYS A 63 5.92 13.67 9.29
CA CYS A 63 4.81 14.54 9.59
C CYS A 63 3.57 14.11 8.80
N GLY A 64 2.44 14.02 9.49
CA GLY A 64 1.12 13.99 8.88
C GLY A 64 0.35 15.27 9.16
N THR A 65 -0.82 15.37 8.52
CA THR A 65 -1.81 16.41 8.83
C THR A 65 -2.40 16.17 10.23
N THR A 66 -3.48 16.86 10.59
CA THR A 66 -4.31 16.47 11.75
C THR A 66 -5.63 15.88 11.23
N PRO A 67 -5.65 14.58 10.92
CA PRO A 67 -6.82 13.93 10.37
C PRO A 67 -7.86 13.64 11.46
N THR A 68 -9.00 13.11 11.04
CA THR A 68 -10.08 12.78 11.98
C THR A 68 -9.84 11.46 12.70
N THR A 69 -8.95 10.59 12.19
CA THR A 69 -8.63 9.29 12.80
C THR A 69 -7.15 8.90 12.69
N GLY A 70 -6.67 8.01 13.56
CA GLY A 70 -5.33 7.41 13.46
C GLY A 70 -5.11 6.57 12.19
N TYR A 71 -6.17 5.92 11.69
CA TYR A 71 -6.15 5.21 10.42
C TYR A 71 -5.95 6.16 9.23
N GLU A 72 -6.65 7.30 9.22
CA GLU A 72 -6.45 8.33 8.20
C GLU A 72 -5.03 8.90 8.25
N LEU A 73 -4.47 9.11 9.46
CA LEU A 73 -3.09 9.56 9.62
C LEU A 73 -2.11 8.61 8.93
N LEU A 74 -2.27 7.31 9.18
CA LEU A 74 -1.44 6.26 8.60
C LEU A 74 -1.50 6.29 7.06
N ASN A 75 -2.70 6.26 6.48
CA ASN A 75 -2.86 6.20 5.03
C ASN A 75 -2.45 7.52 4.34
N GLN A 76 -2.76 8.68 4.91
CA GLN A 76 -2.31 9.98 4.35
C GLN A 76 -0.79 10.14 4.38
N GLY A 77 -0.13 9.50 5.35
CA GLY A 77 1.31 9.43 5.42
C GLY A 77 1.95 8.51 4.36
N GLY A 78 1.17 7.83 3.51
CA GLY A 78 1.70 6.91 2.50
C GLY A 78 2.07 5.52 3.04
N TRP A 79 1.56 5.15 4.22
CA TRP A 79 1.63 3.76 4.69
C TRP A 79 0.47 2.96 4.10
N GLN A 80 0.81 1.80 3.54
CA GLN A 80 -0.17 0.88 2.97
C GLN A 80 -0.68 -0.05 4.06
N THR A 81 -2.00 -0.14 4.20
CA THR A 81 -2.63 -1.00 5.21
C THR A 81 -3.41 -2.14 4.57
N THR A 82 -3.40 -3.29 5.23
CA THR A 82 -4.27 -4.43 4.88
C THR A 82 -5.07 -4.82 6.11
N GLY A 83 -6.40 -4.89 5.95
CA GLY A 83 -7.33 -5.32 6.99
C GLY A 83 -7.36 -6.83 7.19
N THR A 84 -8.23 -7.31 8.08
CA THR A 84 -8.56 -8.74 8.16
C THR A 84 -9.77 -9.06 7.27
N GLY A 85 -9.97 -10.33 6.93
CA GLY A 85 -11.16 -10.80 6.23
C GLY A 85 -12.43 -10.64 7.06
N HIS A 86 -12.34 -10.87 8.37
CA HIS A 86 -13.46 -10.78 9.31
C HIS A 86 -13.87 -9.33 9.63
N ASP A 87 -12.91 -8.46 9.94
CA ASP A 87 -13.15 -7.11 10.47
C ASP A 87 -12.87 -6.01 9.44
N GLY A 88 -12.42 -6.38 8.24
CA GLY A 88 -12.07 -5.44 7.18
C GLY A 88 -10.95 -4.47 7.61
N PRO A 89 -10.93 -3.23 7.10
CA PRO A 89 -9.89 -2.25 7.41
C PRO A 89 -9.96 -1.74 8.86
N ALA A 90 -11.02 -2.05 9.61
CA ALA A 90 -11.15 -1.62 11.00
C ALA A 90 -10.11 -2.30 11.92
N PHE A 91 -9.63 -3.48 11.53
CA PHE A 91 -8.48 -4.14 12.16
C PHE A 91 -7.30 -4.17 11.20
N ILE A 92 -6.24 -3.44 11.52
CA ILE A 92 -5.04 -3.37 10.67
C ILE A 92 -4.20 -4.64 10.89
N CYS A 93 -4.28 -5.56 9.93
CA CYS A 93 -3.48 -6.78 9.94
C CYS A 93 -2.05 -6.50 9.47
N ARG A 94 -1.88 -5.71 8.40
CA ARG A 94 -0.56 -5.38 7.86
C ARG A 94 -0.35 -3.90 7.69
N ILE A 95 0.90 -3.48 7.85
CA ILE A 95 1.39 -2.15 7.49
C ILE A 95 2.63 -2.32 6.62
N GLY A 96 2.73 -1.52 5.56
CA GLY A 96 3.89 -1.42 4.68
C GLY A 96 4.17 0.04 4.31
N TYR A 97 5.36 0.29 3.79
CA TYR A 97 5.79 1.63 3.38
C TYR A 97 6.72 1.50 2.19
N SER A 98 6.46 2.24 1.10
CA SER A 98 7.18 2.13 -0.18
C SER A 98 8.68 2.37 -0.03
N GLY A 99 9.08 3.26 0.89
CA GLY A 99 10.48 3.52 1.22
C GLY A 99 11.16 2.42 2.06
N HIS A 100 10.42 1.41 2.48
CA HIS A 100 10.93 0.23 3.17
C HIS A 100 10.73 -1.01 2.31
N GLN A 101 11.85 -1.54 1.78
CA GLN A 101 11.87 -2.80 1.02
C GLN A 101 10.83 -2.85 -0.11
N GLY A 102 10.65 -1.73 -0.82
CA GLY A 102 9.74 -1.64 -1.96
C GLY A 102 8.27 -1.80 -1.58
N GLY A 103 7.85 -1.36 -0.38
CA GLY A 103 6.43 -1.42 0.02
C GLY A 103 5.99 -2.74 0.62
N LYS A 104 6.92 -3.66 0.89
CA LYS A 104 6.61 -4.93 1.54
C LYS A 104 5.82 -4.70 2.83
N GLN A 105 4.65 -5.32 2.91
CA GLN A 105 3.78 -5.26 4.07
C GLN A 105 4.14 -6.33 5.11
N TYR A 106 3.92 -5.97 6.37
CA TYR A 106 4.28 -6.76 7.54
C TYR A 106 3.11 -6.89 8.53
N PRO A 107 2.87 -8.08 9.13
CA PRO A 107 3.53 -9.36 8.86
C PRO A 107 3.41 -9.78 7.39
N THR A 108 4.21 -10.74 6.94
CA THR A 108 4.10 -11.27 5.58
C THR A 108 2.95 -12.27 5.45
N PRO A 109 2.44 -12.56 4.24
CA PRO A 109 1.42 -13.59 4.04
C PRO A 109 1.80 -14.99 4.54
N GLN A 110 3.09 -15.27 4.73
CA GLN A 110 3.57 -16.53 5.30
C GLN A 110 3.51 -16.55 6.84
N GLN A 111 3.39 -15.37 7.48
CA GLN A 111 3.36 -15.22 8.94
C GLN A 111 1.94 -15.08 9.49
N GLU A 112 1.05 -14.47 8.71
CA GLU A 112 -0.34 -14.21 9.10
C GLU A 112 -1.18 -14.21 7.82
N ASP A 113 -2.30 -14.94 7.81
CA ASP A 113 -3.20 -15.03 6.65
C ASP A 113 -4.13 -13.81 6.55
N CYS A 114 -4.31 -13.08 7.66
CA CYS A 114 -5.23 -11.95 7.78
C CYS A 114 -6.69 -12.34 7.51
N VAL A 115 -7.09 -13.58 7.81
CA VAL A 115 -8.51 -13.99 7.68
C VAL A 115 -9.30 -13.60 8.92
N LEU A 116 -8.81 -14.00 10.09
CA LEU A 116 -9.39 -13.67 11.39
C LEU A 116 -8.57 -12.60 12.10
N THR A 117 -9.15 -11.94 13.09
CA THR A 117 -8.39 -11.07 13.99
C THR A 117 -7.33 -11.88 14.73
N PRO A 118 -6.03 -11.52 14.63
CA PRO A 118 -4.95 -12.20 15.34
C PRO A 118 -5.14 -12.18 16.86
N PRO A 119 -4.68 -13.22 17.57
CA PRO A 119 -4.66 -13.21 19.03
C PRO A 119 -3.75 -12.10 19.56
N ALA A 120 -4.01 -11.64 20.80
CA ALA A 120 -3.25 -10.56 21.45
C ALA A 120 -1.74 -10.82 21.62
N SER A 121 -1.26 -12.01 21.27
CA SER A 121 0.17 -12.37 21.24
C SER A 121 0.94 -11.70 20.10
N ALA A 122 0.31 -11.28 19.01
CA ALA A 122 1.00 -10.63 17.88
C ALA A 122 0.03 -9.82 17.00
N TYR A 123 -0.01 -8.50 17.20
CA TYR A 123 -0.77 -7.57 16.35
C TYR A 123 -0.11 -6.19 16.30
N TRP A 124 -0.60 -5.31 15.42
CA TRP A 124 -0.23 -3.90 15.40
C TRP A 124 -0.92 -3.15 16.54
N SER A 125 -0.20 -2.90 17.63
CA SER A 125 -0.68 -2.09 18.74
C SER A 125 -0.45 -0.60 18.47
N TYR A 126 -1.42 0.21 18.89
CA TYR A 126 -1.46 1.64 18.62
C TYR A 126 -1.23 2.44 19.90
N TRP A 127 -0.28 3.35 19.85
CA TRP A 127 0.16 4.17 20.97
C TRP A 127 0.13 5.64 20.59
N HIS A 128 -0.20 6.51 21.54
CA HIS A 128 -0.18 7.94 21.34
C HIS A 128 0.34 8.67 22.58
N ALA A 129 0.80 9.91 22.38
CA ALA A 129 1.11 10.85 23.44
C ALA A 129 0.65 12.24 23.03
N ASN A 130 -0.09 12.93 23.91
CA ASN A 130 -0.62 14.26 23.61
C ASN A 130 0.53 15.29 23.48
N PRO A 131 0.25 16.51 22.97
CA PRO A 131 1.24 17.57 22.90
C PRO A 131 1.94 17.81 24.24
N GLY A 132 3.27 17.75 24.27
CA GLY A 132 4.09 17.96 25.47
C GLY A 132 4.24 16.75 26.40
N GLU A 133 3.48 15.68 26.22
CA GLU A 133 3.62 14.46 27.02
C GLU A 133 4.78 13.59 26.56
N ASN A 134 5.40 12.86 27.50
CA ASN A 134 6.50 11.94 27.21
C ASN A 134 6.24 10.51 27.71
N ILE A 135 4.97 10.14 27.86
CA ILE A 135 4.53 8.80 28.25
C ILE A 135 3.60 8.30 27.17
N TRP A 136 3.77 7.03 26.76
CA TRP A 136 2.86 6.39 25.82
C TRP A 136 1.58 5.95 26.52
N GLU A 137 0.46 6.30 25.90
CA GLU A 137 -0.85 5.75 26.16
C GLU A 137 -1.19 4.73 25.08
N TYR A 138 -1.59 3.54 25.49
CA TYR A 138 -2.14 2.55 24.57
C TYR A 138 -3.55 2.99 24.16
N SER A 139 -3.85 2.95 22.86
CA SER A 139 -5.16 3.35 22.38
C SER A 139 -6.20 2.30 22.74
N GLN A 140 -7.10 2.65 23.65
CA GLN A 140 -8.30 1.86 23.97
C GLN A 140 -9.39 2.01 22.89
N LEU A 141 -9.16 2.89 21.92
CA LEU A 141 -10.01 3.09 20.76
C LEU A 141 -9.34 2.43 19.55
N GLY A 142 -10.12 1.83 18.66
CA GLY A 142 -9.59 1.34 17.39
C GLY A 142 -9.01 2.49 16.53
N ALA A 143 -8.18 2.12 15.55
CA ALA A 143 -7.53 3.05 14.59
C ALA A 143 -8.50 4.05 13.95
N MET A 144 -9.75 3.61 13.74
CA MET A 144 -10.84 4.35 13.10
C MET A 144 -11.54 5.35 14.05
N SER A 145 -11.20 5.35 15.34
CA SER A 145 -11.97 6.08 16.37
C SER A 145 -11.15 7.07 17.17
N TYR A 146 -9.87 6.77 17.43
CA TYR A 146 -8.98 7.73 18.08
C TYR A 146 -8.72 8.94 17.18
N LYS A 147 -8.77 10.15 17.76
CA LYS A 147 -8.58 11.42 17.06
C LYS A 147 -7.29 12.09 17.51
N PRO A 148 -6.22 12.05 16.71
CA PRO A 148 -4.95 12.67 17.07
C PRO A 148 -5.09 14.19 17.25
N ARG A 149 -4.30 14.76 18.15
CA ARG A 149 -4.30 16.21 18.43
C ARG A 149 -3.16 16.90 17.68
N PRO A 150 -3.31 18.14 17.21
CA PRO A 150 -2.18 18.88 16.65
C PRO A 150 -1.01 18.93 17.63
N GLY A 151 0.19 18.55 17.18
CA GLY A 151 1.40 18.41 17.98
C GLY A 151 1.54 17.09 18.73
N SER A 152 0.59 16.14 18.60
CA SER A 152 0.72 14.80 19.18
C SER A 152 1.72 13.95 18.40
N VAL A 153 2.06 12.81 19.00
CA VAL A 153 2.82 11.75 18.33
C VAL A 153 2.09 10.43 18.49
N ASP A 154 2.07 9.70 17.40
CA ASP A 154 1.32 8.47 17.19
C ASP A 154 2.31 7.40 16.71
N LEU A 155 2.20 6.19 17.26
CA LEU A 155 3.13 5.10 17.01
C LEU A 155 2.40 3.76 16.84
N TRP A 156 2.74 3.05 15.78
CA TRP A 156 2.35 1.67 15.53
C TRP A 156 3.53 0.74 15.76
N ILE A 157 3.34 -0.29 16.58
CA ILE A 157 4.35 -1.33 16.82
C ILE A 157 3.72 -2.72 16.66
N PHE A 158 4.51 -3.70 16.21
CA PHE A 158 4.04 -5.07 16.10
C PHE A 158 4.58 -5.94 17.23
N GLY A 159 3.70 -6.68 17.91
CA GLY A 159 4.09 -7.64 18.94
C GLY A 159 2.96 -8.04 19.87
N GLY A 160 3.31 -8.72 20.96
CA GLY A 160 2.36 -9.09 22.00
C GLY A 160 2.09 -7.92 22.95
N THR A 161 0.85 -7.42 22.92
CA THR A 161 0.39 -6.31 23.77
C THR A 161 -0.90 -6.75 24.46
N ASP A 162 -0.94 -6.69 25.79
CA ASP A 162 -2.14 -7.02 26.55
C ASP A 162 -3.23 -5.96 26.35
N ILE A 163 -4.48 -6.29 26.68
CA ILE A 163 -5.63 -5.40 26.48
C ILE A 163 -5.50 -4.04 27.20
N GLY A 164 -4.73 -3.98 28.28
CA GLY A 164 -4.46 -2.75 29.01
C GLY A 164 -3.27 -1.94 28.48
N GLY A 165 -2.47 -2.49 27.55
CA GLY A 165 -1.21 -1.88 27.11
C GLY A 165 -0.18 -1.76 28.25
N THR A 166 -0.23 -2.63 29.25
CA THR A 166 0.73 -2.66 30.35
C THR A 166 2.00 -3.44 29.99
N LYS A 167 1.89 -4.35 29.02
CA LYS A 167 2.93 -5.18 28.41
C LYS A 167 3.05 -4.85 26.93
N GLY A 168 4.23 -5.12 26.36
CA GLY A 168 4.51 -4.83 24.94
C GLY A 168 4.52 -3.35 24.63
N ARG A 169 4.94 -2.50 25.59
CA ARG A 169 5.04 -1.05 25.43
C ARG A 169 6.21 -0.69 24.50
N PRO A 170 6.15 0.46 23.80
CA PRO A 170 7.29 0.94 23.04
C PRO A 170 8.51 1.16 23.92
N THR A 171 9.69 0.81 23.40
CA THR A 171 10.98 1.05 24.08
C THR A 171 11.50 2.47 23.86
N LEU A 172 11.12 3.08 22.74
CA LEU A 172 11.38 4.50 22.47
C LEU A 172 10.40 5.37 23.25
N THR A 173 10.80 6.58 23.61
CA THR A 173 9.95 7.60 24.25
C THR A 173 9.27 8.49 23.19
N PRO A 174 8.10 9.10 23.49
CA PRO A 174 7.46 10.05 22.59
C PRO A 174 8.39 11.18 22.13
N ASN A 175 9.23 11.73 23.03
CA ASN A 175 10.13 12.83 22.70
C ASN A 175 11.25 12.46 21.72
N GLN A 176 11.63 11.18 21.61
CA GLN A 176 12.56 10.72 20.59
C GLN A 176 11.95 10.80 19.18
N LEU A 177 10.62 10.69 19.07
CA LEU A 177 9.90 10.75 17.80
C LEU A 177 9.38 12.16 17.49
N ARG A 178 9.00 12.93 18.51
CA ARG A 178 8.37 14.26 18.40
C ARG A 178 9.16 15.25 17.55
N ALA A 179 8.43 16.11 16.84
CA ALA A 179 8.98 17.32 16.22
C ALA A 179 9.12 18.44 17.26
N HIS A 180 10.26 19.11 17.29
CA HIS A 180 10.58 20.16 18.28
C HIS A 180 10.51 21.57 17.71
N ASN A 181 10.09 21.71 16.46
CA ASN A 181 10.04 23.01 15.80
C ASN A 181 8.86 23.84 16.33
N SER A 182 9.06 25.15 16.50
CA SER A 182 7.98 26.10 16.80
C SER A 182 7.26 26.60 15.54
N ARG A 183 7.86 26.42 14.37
CA ARG A 183 7.29 26.75 13.05
C ARG A 183 7.68 25.67 12.04
N PRO A 184 6.88 25.43 10.99
CA PRO A 184 7.25 24.47 9.95
C PRO A 184 8.59 24.82 9.31
N THR A 185 9.41 23.81 9.06
CA THR A 185 10.74 23.90 8.43
C THR A 185 10.85 22.90 7.27
N GLY A 186 11.76 23.18 6.33
CA GLY A 186 11.89 22.43 5.09
C GLY A 186 10.87 22.88 4.05
N GLY A 187 11.35 23.27 2.87
CA GLY A 187 10.51 23.61 1.72
C GLY A 187 9.78 22.38 1.17
N ASP A 188 8.79 22.61 0.31
CA ASP A 188 8.14 21.54 -0.44
C ASP A 188 9.19 20.66 -1.15
N PRO A 189 8.94 19.34 -1.30
CA PRO A 189 9.81 18.47 -2.08
C PRO A 189 10.10 19.14 -3.43
N ALA A 190 11.38 19.21 -3.81
CA ALA A 190 11.77 19.78 -5.09
C ALA A 190 10.93 19.15 -6.21
N PRO A 191 10.37 19.94 -7.15
CA PRO A 191 9.64 19.40 -8.28
C PRO A 191 10.53 18.37 -9.00
N GLN A 192 10.01 17.14 -9.14
CA GLN A 192 10.65 16.11 -9.96
C GLN A 192 10.97 16.70 -11.35
N PRO A 193 12.18 16.50 -11.90
CA PRO A 193 12.50 16.94 -13.24
C PRO A 193 11.48 16.37 -14.23
N LYS A 194 10.82 17.24 -15.01
CA LYS A 194 9.95 16.79 -16.11
C LYS A 194 10.75 15.82 -17.00
N PRO A 195 10.18 14.67 -17.39
CA PRO A 195 10.79 13.82 -18.41
C PRO A 195 11.11 14.68 -19.64
N LYS A 196 12.38 14.63 -20.07
CA LYS A 196 12.81 15.33 -21.27
C LYS A 196 12.00 14.76 -22.45
N PRO A 197 11.40 15.59 -23.31
CA PRO A 197 10.72 15.10 -24.50
C PRO A 197 11.69 14.27 -25.33
N ASP A 198 11.30 13.03 -25.66
CA ASP A 198 12.05 12.20 -26.59
C ASP A 198 12.22 12.95 -27.92
N PRO A 199 13.42 12.94 -28.52
CA PRO A 199 13.60 13.53 -29.84
C PRO A 199 12.71 12.79 -30.83
N VAL A 200 11.84 13.56 -31.48
CA VAL A 200 10.95 13.13 -32.57
C VAL A 200 11.70 12.23 -33.53
N ARG A 201 11.30 10.95 -33.59
CA ARG A 201 11.74 10.00 -34.61
C ARG A 201 11.26 10.54 -35.95
N THR A 202 12.21 11.08 -36.72
CA THR A 202 11.98 11.48 -38.10
C THR A 202 11.94 10.21 -38.94
N ASP A 203 10.79 9.88 -39.53
CA ASP A 203 10.67 8.80 -40.49
C ASP A 203 11.52 9.10 -41.74
N PRO A 204 12.42 8.20 -42.18
CA PRO A 204 12.98 8.27 -43.52
C PRO A 204 12.09 7.47 -44.48
N GLN A 205 11.58 8.16 -45.50
CA GLN A 205 11.09 7.54 -46.73
C GLN A 205 12.17 6.63 -47.33
N GLN A 206 11.75 5.47 -47.84
CA GLN A 206 12.49 4.65 -48.81
C GLN A 206 11.65 4.63 -50.11
N PRO A 207 12.25 4.78 -51.31
CA PRO A 207 12.75 3.60 -52.05
C PRO A 207 13.99 3.83 -52.93
N GLY A 208 14.86 2.81 -53.03
CA GLY A 208 15.91 2.76 -54.07
C GLY A 208 16.97 1.66 -53.89
N GLY A 209 16.63 0.44 -54.31
CA GLY A 209 17.49 -0.62 -54.89
C GLY A 209 18.90 -0.96 -54.36
N GLY A 210 19.12 -2.24 -54.02
CA GLY A 210 20.45 -2.86 -54.11
C GLY A 210 20.71 -4.12 -53.26
N VAL A 211 20.42 -5.29 -53.85
CA VAL A 211 20.99 -6.65 -53.62
C VAL A 211 20.91 -7.32 -52.21
N PRO A 212 20.42 -8.58 -52.09
CA PRO A 212 20.31 -9.29 -50.81
C PRO A 212 21.62 -9.97 -50.36
N ALA A 213 21.96 -9.85 -49.07
CA ALA A 213 22.96 -10.67 -48.40
C ALA A 213 22.26 -11.76 -47.54
N PRO A 214 22.82 -12.99 -47.46
CA PRO A 214 22.13 -14.16 -46.93
C PRO A 214 22.03 -14.20 -45.39
N PRO A 215 21.00 -14.86 -44.83
CA PRO A 215 20.81 -14.98 -43.37
C PRO A 215 21.74 -16.04 -42.74
N PRO A 216 22.15 -15.86 -41.46
CA PRO A 216 22.84 -16.89 -40.70
C PRO A 216 21.90 -18.05 -40.32
N PRO A 217 22.40 -19.30 -40.23
CA PRO A 217 21.56 -20.49 -40.07
C PRO A 217 20.98 -20.63 -38.65
N ALA A 218 19.73 -21.09 -38.63
CA ALA A 218 18.98 -21.51 -37.46
C ALA A 218 19.57 -22.79 -36.84
N ALA A 219 19.72 -22.78 -35.51
CA ALA A 219 19.97 -24.00 -34.74
C ALA A 219 18.65 -24.78 -34.59
N ALA A 220 18.64 -25.99 -35.14
CA ALA A 220 17.55 -26.96 -35.03
C ALA A 220 17.55 -27.66 -33.64
N PRO A 221 16.41 -28.26 -33.24
CA PRO A 221 16.14 -28.68 -31.87
C PRO A 221 16.63 -30.10 -31.59
N SER A 222 17.14 -30.34 -30.38
CA SER A 222 17.38 -31.70 -29.88
C SER A 222 16.13 -32.25 -29.19
N LYS A 223 15.84 -33.51 -29.54
CA LYS A 223 14.62 -34.27 -29.27
C LYS A 223 14.57 -34.81 -27.83
N THR A 224 13.35 -34.78 -27.31
CA THR A 224 12.62 -35.85 -26.59
C THR A 224 13.42 -36.97 -25.91
N ALA A 225 13.25 -37.07 -24.59
CA ALA A 225 13.26 -38.34 -23.87
C ALA A 225 12.06 -38.40 -22.93
N THR A 226 11.16 -39.34 -23.22
CA THR A 226 9.99 -39.73 -22.44
C THR A 226 10.39 -40.80 -21.43
N ALA A 227 9.99 -40.69 -20.16
CA ALA A 227 9.36 -41.79 -19.38
C ALA A 227 9.12 -41.39 -17.91
N SER A 228 7.84 -41.41 -17.53
CA SER A 228 7.30 -41.64 -16.17
C SER A 228 7.60 -43.10 -15.73
N PRO A 229 7.59 -43.50 -14.44
CA PRO A 229 6.42 -43.40 -13.57
C PRO A 229 6.66 -43.07 -12.07
N SER A 230 5.54 -42.67 -11.45
CA SER A 230 5.27 -42.62 -10.01
C SER A 230 5.44 -43.99 -9.31
N PRO A 231 5.71 -44.01 -8.00
CA PRO A 231 4.65 -44.50 -7.10
C PRO A 231 4.49 -43.71 -5.78
N SER A 232 3.23 -43.62 -5.34
CA SER A 232 2.75 -43.43 -3.95
C SER A 232 2.30 -44.81 -3.41
N PRO A 233 1.84 -45.07 -2.16
CA PRO A 233 1.92 -44.40 -0.84
C PRO A 233 2.39 -45.35 0.31
N SER A 234 2.58 -44.82 1.54
CA SER A 234 2.38 -45.55 2.83
C SER A 234 2.59 -44.54 3.99
N ALA A 235 1.58 -44.13 4.75
CA ALA A 235 0.80 -44.83 5.79
C ALA A 235 1.49 -44.87 7.18
N SER A 236 0.85 -44.16 8.13
CA SER A 236 0.68 -44.41 9.58
C SER A 236 1.86 -44.80 10.49
N ALA A 237 2.05 -44.02 11.56
CA ALA A 237 1.94 -44.51 12.95
C ALA A 237 1.99 -43.37 14.00
N THR A 238 0.84 -43.07 14.59
CA THR A 238 0.63 -42.78 16.03
C THR A 238 -0.08 -44.03 16.61
N PRO A 239 -0.11 -44.35 17.94
CA PRO A 239 -0.23 -43.42 19.08
C PRO A 239 0.44 -43.90 20.39
N SER A 240 -0.02 -43.33 21.52
CA SER A 240 0.04 -43.81 22.91
C SER A 240 1.25 -43.35 23.74
N ALA A 241 1.14 -42.95 25.01
CA ALA A 241 0.02 -43.01 25.95
C ALA A 241 0.12 -41.88 27.00
N SER A 242 -1.05 -41.45 27.46
CA SER A 242 -1.26 -40.75 28.74
C SER A 242 -1.23 -41.78 29.89
N PRO A 243 -0.83 -41.40 31.11
CA PRO A 243 -1.85 -41.40 32.16
C PRO A 243 -1.77 -40.22 33.15
N SER A 244 -2.96 -39.82 33.60
CA SER A 244 -3.27 -39.13 34.87
C SER A 244 -3.60 -40.21 35.94
N PRO A 245 -3.84 -39.99 37.27
CA PRO A 245 -3.96 -38.74 38.03
C PRO A 245 -3.38 -38.75 39.48
N SER A 246 -3.68 -37.68 40.22
CA SER A 246 -3.97 -37.58 41.68
C SER A 246 -2.96 -36.92 42.64
N PRO A 247 -3.48 -36.30 43.74
CA PRO A 247 -3.05 -34.98 44.21
C PRO A 247 -2.27 -35.02 45.52
N SER A 248 -1.64 -33.90 45.89
CA SER A 248 -1.31 -33.64 47.29
C SER A 248 -1.31 -32.15 47.60
N ALA A 249 -1.90 -31.82 48.74
CA ALA A 249 -2.21 -30.48 49.22
C ALA A 249 -1.05 -29.86 50.00
N SER A 250 -1.19 -28.54 50.20
CA SER A 250 -0.64 -27.72 51.30
C SER A 250 0.87 -27.49 51.36
N ALA A 251 1.29 -26.24 51.16
CA ALA A 251 1.56 -25.29 52.26
C ALA A 251 2.47 -24.14 51.77
N SER A 252 2.15 -22.93 52.21
CA SER A 252 2.97 -21.72 52.11
C SER A 252 4.41 -21.93 52.57
N SER A 253 5.36 -21.26 51.90
CA SER A 253 6.50 -20.57 52.54
C SER A 253 7.21 -19.65 51.55
N SER A 254 7.35 -18.39 51.93
CA SER A 254 8.25 -17.40 51.34
C SER A 254 9.70 -17.88 51.32
N ALA A 255 10.44 -17.60 50.23
CA ALA A 255 11.79 -17.02 50.26
C ALA A 255 12.42 -16.93 48.86
N SER A 256 12.71 -15.69 48.47
CA SER A 256 13.92 -15.20 47.78
C SER A 256 14.94 -16.23 47.28
N ALA A 257 15.16 -16.30 45.95
CA ALA A 257 16.49 -16.39 45.32
C ALA A 257 16.44 -16.27 43.77
N SER A 258 17.24 -15.33 43.27
CA SER A 258 17.93 -15.22 41.98
C SER A 258 17.20 -15.20 40.62
N PRO A 259 17.64 -14.32 39.69
CA PRO A 259 17.04 -14.13 38.38
C PRO A 259 17.50 -15.21 37.39
N GLY A 260 16.55 -15.98 36.87
CA GLY A 260 16.77 -16.81 35.68
C GLY A 260 16.69 -15.94 34.43
N GLU A 261 17.74 -16.01 33.61
CA GLU A 261 17.89 -15.39 32.29
C GLU A 261 16.60 -15.35 31.48
N ALA A 262 15.95 -14.19 31.49
CA ALA A 262 15.18 -13.76 30.33
C ALA A 262 16.18 -13.56 29.20
N VAL A 263 15.99 -14.26 28.08
CA VAL A 263 16.76 -14.02 26.86
C VAL A 263 16.56 -12.56 26.48
N ALA A 264 17.55 -11.73 26.83
CA ALA A 264 17.61 -10.35 26.45
C ALA A 264 17.70 -10.31 24.92
N ALA A 265 16.61 -9.89 24.28
CA ALA A 265 16.66 -9.41 22.91
C ALA A 265 17.73 -8.31 22.85
N PRO A 266 18.54 -8.23 21.79
CA PRO A 266 19.69 -7.36 21.77
C PRO A 266 19.28 -5.89 21.96
N ASP A 267 19.85 -5.29 23.01
CA ASP A 267 19.86 -3.86 23.36
C ASP A 267 20.56 -3.02 22.27
N LYS A 268 19.95 -2.93 21.10
CA LYS A 268 20.18 -1.84 20.16
C LYS A 268 18.82 -1.21 19.91
N GLY A 269 18.51 -0.16 20.67
CA GLY A 269 17.29 0.62 20.51
C GLY A 269 17.02 0.87 19.02
N ALA A 270 15.76 0.67 18.61
CA ALA A 270 15.39 0.74 17.21
C ALA A 270 15.77 2.10 16.62
N LYS A 271 16.50 2.09 15.51
CA LYS A 271 16.98 3.31 14.85
C LYS A 271 15.78 4.09 14.31
N VAL A 272 15.65 5.36 14.68
CA VAL A 272 14.65 6.26 14.09
C VAL A 272 15.15 6.80 12.74
N VAL A 273 14.26 6.84 11.76
CA VAL A 273 14.52 7.33 10.40
C VAL A 273 13.35 8.21 9.97
N ASP A 274 13.66 9.39 9.41
CA ASP A 274 12.62 10.20 8.76
C ASP A 274 12.23 9.54 7.43
N ALA A 275 10.94 9.23 7.27
CA ALA A 275 10.39 8.68 6.05
C ALA A 275 10.41 9.74 4.94
N ALA A 276 10.91 9.35 3.77
CA ALA A 276 10.89 10.19 2.57
C ALA A 276 9.71 9.82 1.66
N PRO A 277 9.20 10.73 0.83
CA PRO A 277 8.35 10.34 -0.28
C PRO A 277 9.06 9.27 -1.13
N ALA A 278 8.43 8.11 -1.26
CA ALA A 278 8.89 7.03 -2.12
C ALA A 278 7.81 6.80 -3.17
N ALA A 279 8.22 6.57 -4.42
CA ALA A 279 7.27 6.16 -5.44
C ALA A 279 6.57 4.87 -4.96
N ASP A 280 5.28 4.78 -5.24
CA ASP A 280 4.56 3.52 -5.00
C ASP A 280 5.30 2.38 -5.70
N ALA A 281 5.34 1.22 -5.04
CA ALA A 281 5.89 0.02 -5.66
C ALA A 281 5.21 -0.18 -7.03
N GLU A 282 6.00 -0.51 -8.06
CA GLU A 282 5.43 -0.88 -9.36
C GLU A 282 4.41 -1.99 -9.13
N HIS A 283 3.14 -1.64 -9.26
CA HIS A 283 2.10 -2.65 -9.38
C HIS A 283 2.26 -3.20 -10.78
N ASP A 284 2.56 -4.49 -10.87
CA ASP A 284 2.41 -5.23 -12.12
C ASP A 284 0.99 -4.93 -12.60
N SER A 285 0.91 -4.11 -13.65
CA SER A 285 -0.37 -3.63 -14.17
C SER A 285 -1.03 -4.85 -14.77
N GLY A 286 -1.79 -5.56 -13.95
CA GLY A 286 -2.50 -6.76 -14.32
C GLY A 286 -3.15 -6.54 -15.68
N SER A 287 -2.93 -7.49 -16.57
CA SER A 287 -3.23 -7.43 -17.99
C SER A 287 -4.45 -6.55 -18.31
N VAL A 288 -4.28 -5.52 -19.14
CA VAL A 288 -5.37 -4.65 -19.65
C VAL A 288 -6.28 -5.37 -20.65
N VAL A 289 -5.94 -6.61 -21.01
CA VAL A 289 -6.69 -7.47 -21.93
C VAL A 289 -8.18 -7.62 -21.56
N PRO A 290 -8.58 -7.91 -20.30
CA PRO A 290 -9.99 -7.90 -19.88
C PRO A 290 -10.72 -6.57 -20.12
N ILE A 291 -10.05 -5.43 -19.92
CA ILE A 291 -10.66 -4.10 -20.15
C ILE A 291 -10.82 -3.85 -21.66
N ALA A 292 -9.80 -4.18 -22.45
CA ALA A 292 -9.88 -4.08 -23.91
C ALA A 292 -10.94 -5.04 -24.50
N ALA A 293 -11.06 -6.25 -23.95
CA ALA A 293 -12.03 -7.25 -24.37
C ALA A 293 -13.47 -6.81 -24.06
N THR A 294 -13.72 -6.26 -22.87
CA THR A 294 -15.05 -5.73 -22.50
C THR A 294 -15.43 -4.51 -23.35
N ALA A 295 -14.51 -3.58 -23.59
CA ALA A 295 -14.75 -2.44 -24.48
C ALA A 295 -15.05 -2.89 -25.93
N GLY A 296 -14.32 -3.88 -26.45
CA GLY A 296 -14.56 -4.47 -27.76
C GLY A 296 -15.95 -5.11 -27.88
N LEU A 297 -16.36 -5.86 -26.84
CA LEU A 297 -17.68 -6.49 -26.80
C LEU A 297 -18.82 -5.45 -26.84
N VAL A 298 -18.70 -4.37 -26.06
CA VAL A 298 -19.70 -3.29 -26.03
C VAL A 298 -19.81 -2.61 -27.39
N ALA A 299 -18.69 -2.36 -28.07
CA ALA A 299 -18.68 -1.77 -29.40
C ALA A 299 -19.37 -2.66 -30.45
N VAL A 300 -19.14 -3.97 -30.39
CA VAL A 300 -19.78 -4.95 -31.30
C VAL A 300 -21.29 -5.00 -31.06
N VAL A 301 -21.73 -5.06 -29.80
CA VAL A 301 -23.16 -5.10 -29.45
C VAL A 301 -23.86 -3.79 -29.85
N GLY A 302 -23.24 -2.64 -29.55
CA GLY A 302 -23.76 -1.33 -29.97
C GLY A 302 -23.82 -1.18 -31.48
N GLY A 303 -22.78 -1.60 -32.19
CA GLY A 303 -22.73 -1.60 -33.66
C GLY A 303 -23.80 -2.48 -34.30
N ALA A 304 -24.02 -3.68 -33.75
CA ALA A 304 -25.06 -4.60 -34.22
C ALA A 304 -26.47 -4.05 -34.02
N ALA A 305 -26.75 -3.40 -32.88
CA ALA A 305 -28.03 -2.76 -32.60
C ALA A 305 -28.32 -1.60 -33.58
N VAL A 306 -27.32 -0.76 -33.85
CA VAL A 306 -27.42 0.34 -34.82
C VAL A 306 -27.64 -0.18 -36.24
N PHE A 307 -26.93 -1.24 -36.63
CA PHE A 307 -27.08 -1.86 -37.95
C PHE A 307 -28.47 -2.46 -38.14
N ALA A 308 -28.99 -3.18 -37.14
CA ALA A 308 -30.34 -3.76 -37.17
C ALA A 308 -31.43 -2.68 -37.27
N ALA A 309 -31.29 -1.58 -36.52
CA ALA A 309 -32.22 -0.44 -36.59
C ALA A 309 -32.19 0.24 -37.96
N LYS A 310 -31.01 0.41 -38.56
CA LYS A 310 -30.85 1.01 -39.90
C LYS A 310 -31.42 0.12 -41.00
N ARG A 311 -31.34 -1.21 -40.85
CA ARG A 311 -31.92 -2.17 -41.80
C ARG A 311 -33.45 -2.16 -41.76
N ARG A 312 -34.05 -2.08 -40.56
CA ARG A 312 -35.52 -1.98 -40.41
C ARG A 312 -36.09 -0.73 -41.07
N ARG A 313 -35.45 0.43 -40.88
CA ARG A 313 -35.85 1.71 -41.51
C ARG A 313 -35.71 1.76 -43.03
N ARG A 314 -35.04 0.79 -43.66
CA ARG A 314 -34.90 0.70 -45.12
C ARG A 314 -35.87 -0.29 -45.75
N ALA A 315 -36.58 -1.06 -44.94
CA ALA A 315 -37.55 -2.06 -45.37
C ALA A 315 -39.01 -1.59 -45.18
N GLU A 316 -39.20 -0.39 -44.62
CA GLU A 316 -40.43 0.39 -44.57
C GLU A 316 -40.34 1.51 -45.61
#